data_AF-A0A140LCX8-F1
#
_entry.id   AF-A0A140LCX8-F1
#
_cell.length_a   1.000
_cell.length_b   1.000
_cell.length_c   1.000
_cell.angle_alpha   90.00
_cell.angle_beta   90.00
_cell.angle_gamma   90.00
#
_symmetry.space_group_name_H-M   'P 1'
#
loop_
_entity.id
_entity.type
_entity.pdbx_description
1 polymer ?
#
loop_
_entity_poly.entity_id
_entity_poly.type
_entity_poly.pdbx_seq_one_letter_code
_entity_poly.pdbx_strand_id
1 'polypeptide(L)'
;MILYHISNDIAICKSLFTGGLLRVEAEHAARFAELNGMIHEDLFENIRQMLEGETSANEGKKQAADKAAALGLDSARDYFNESAKDEARHARMFF
;
A
#
# COMPACT_ATOMS: atom_id res chain seq x y z
N MET A 1 10.42 20.76 23.30
CA MET A 1 11.25 19.58 23.61
C MET A 1 10.40 18.31 23.64
N ILE A 2 9.62 18.03 22.58
CA ILE A 2 8.85 16.77 22.41
C ILE A 2 8.93 16.25 20.95
N LEU A 3 9.40 17.07 19.99
CA LEU A 3 9.51 16.67 18.58
C LEU A 3 10.92 16.21 18.16
N TYR A 4 11.88 16.15 19.08
CA TYR A 4 13.29 15.85 18.80
C TYR A 4 13.74 14.43 19.19
N HIS A 5 12.82 13.57 19.65
CA HIS A 5 13.13 12.20 20.12
C HIS A 5 12.31 11.11 19.41
N ILE A 6 11.64 11.42 18.29
CA ILE A 6 11.17 10.37 17.38
C ILE A 6 12.36 10.01 16.49
N SER A 7 13.31 9.30 17.11
CA SER A 7 14.49 8.74 16.49
C SER A 7 14.11 7.76 15.37
N ASN A 8 15.02 7.67 14.39
CA ASN A 8 15.07 6.81 13.20
C ASN A 8 14.90 5.29 13.43
N ASP A 9 14.22 4.85 14.48
CA ASP A 9 13.99 3.44 14.76
C ASP A 9 12.79 2.95 13.96
N ILE A 10 13.07 2.32 12.82
CA ILE A 10 12.10 1.55 12.03
C ILE A 10 11.29 0.61 12.95
N ALA A 11 11.86 0.13 14.05
CA ALA A 11 11.17 -0.70 15.04
C ALA A 11 10.05 0.03 15.80
N ILE A 12 10.24 1.31 16.16
CA ILE A 12 9.21 2.13 16.83
C ILE A 12 8.11 2.49 15.84
N CYS A 13 8.46 2.85 14.60
CA CYS A 13 7.46 3.04 13.56
C CYS A 13 6.67 1.75 13.33
N LYS A 14 7.34 0.60 13.17
CA LYS A 14 6.68 -0.70 13.01
C LYS A 14 5.77 -1.03 14.20
N SER A 15 6.21 -0.80 15.44
CA SER A 15 5.40 -1.10 16.63
C SER A 15 4.15 -0.21 16.71
N LEU A 16 4.28 1.07 16.36
CA LEU A 16 3.14 2.00 16.22
C LEU A 16 2.17 1.55 15.11
N PHE A 17 2.69 1.06 13.99
CA PHE A 17 1.88 0.54 12.88
C PHE A 17 1.30 -0.86 13.11
N THR A 18 1.75 -1.61 14.10
CA THR A 18 1.16 -2.92 14.48
C THR A 18 0.17 -2.85 15.64
N GLY A 19 -0.01 -1.66 16.23
CA GLY A 19 -0.87 -1.44 17.40
C GLY A 19 -2.28 -0.94 17.08
N GLY A 20 -3.06 -0.62 18.12
CA GLY A 20 -4.43 -0.12 17.99
C GLY A 20 -4.56 1.21 17.23
N LEU A 21 -3.49 2.00 17.13
CA LEU A 21 -3.45 3.25 16.38
C LEU A 21 -3.71 3.04 14.88
N LEU A 22 -3.11 2.03 14.25
CA LEU A 22 -3.32 1.76 12.81
C LEU A 22 -4.80 1.46 12.51
N ARG A 23 -5.47 0.69 13.39
CA ARG A 23 -6.88 0.36 13.21
C ARG A 23 -7.75 1.61 13.25
N VAL A 24 -7.50 2.51 14.19
CA VAL A 24 -8.23 3.79 14.30
C VAL A 24 -8.03 4.63 13.04
N GLU A 25 -6.79 4.74 12.55
CA GLU A 25 -6.54 5.51 11.32
C GLU A 25 -7.13 4.84 10.06
N ALA A 26 -7.19 3.50 10.01
CA ALA A 26 -7.87 2.79 8.94
C ALA A 26 -9.39 3.06 8.97
N GLU A 27 -10.00 3.09 10.16
CA GLU A 27 -11.41 3.48 10.33
C GLU A 27 -11.65 4.93 9.89
N HIS A 28 -10.74 5.86 10.23
CA HIS A 28 -10.82 7.24 9.74
C HIS A 28 -10.72 7.32 8.21
N ALA A 29 -9.77 6.61 7.59
CA ALA A 29 -9.60 6.58 6.15
C ALA A 29 -10.85 6.02 5.44
N ALA A 30 -11.43 4.94 5.96
CA ALA A 30 -12.68 4.36 5.44
C ALA A 30 -13.84 5.36 5.52
N ARG A 31 -13.96 6.10 6.63
CA ARG A 31 -14.98 7.15 6.77
C ARG A 31 -14.79 8.29 5.79
N PHE A 32 -13.56 8.71 5.52
CA PHE A 32 -13.31 9.73 4.49
C PHE A 32 -13.63 9.21 3.08
N ALA A 33 -13.33 7.95 2.77
CA ALA A 33 -13.69 7.35 1.48
C ALA A 33 -15.22 7.33 1.28
N GLU A 34 -15.98 6.99 2.32
CA GLU A 34 -17.45 7.04 2.32
C GLU A 34 -17.97 8.47 2.06
N LEU A 35 -17.48 9.45 2.84
CA LEU A 35 -17.92 10.86 2.72
C LEU A 35 -17.58 11.49 1.36
N ASN A 36 -16.52 11.03 0.70
CA ASN A 36 -16.13 11.49 -0.63
C ASN A 36 -16.80 10.70 -1.77
N GLY A 37 -17.68 9.74 -1.45
CA GLY A 37 -18.37 8.94 -2.48
C GLY A 37 -17.44 7.99 -3.23
N MET A 38 -16.33 7.57 -2.62
CA MET A 38 -15.38 6.62 -3.21
C MET A 38 -15.78 5.16 -3.02
N ILE A 39 -16.85 4.90 -2.27
CA ILE A 39 -17.40 3.56 -2.03
C ILE A 39 -18.75 3.48 -2.75
N HIS A 40 -18.89 2.51 -3.64
CA HIS A 40 -20.11 2.28 -4.40
C HIS A 40 -21.14 1.48 -3.58
N GLU A 41 -22.43 1.64 -3.89
CA GLU A 41 -23.50 0.81 -3.30
C GLU A 41 -23.40 -0.66 -3.76
N ASP A 42 -22.96 -0.89 -5.01
CA ASP A 42 -22.76 -2.23 -5.54
C ASP A 42 -21.41 -2.81 -5.07
N LEU A 43 -21.48 -3.96 -4.41
CA LEU A 43 -20.32 -4.69 -3.94
C LEU A 43 -19.40 -5.12 -5.09
N PHE A 44 -19.96 -5.53 -6.23
CA PHE A 44 -19.16 -6.02 -7.35
C PHE A 44 -18.38 -4.89 -8.04
N GLU A 45 -18.93 -3.69 -8.06
CA GLU A 45 -18.23 -2.50 -8.57
C GLU A 45 -17.03 -2.16 -7.69
N ASN A 46 -17.19 -2.19 -6.36
CA ASN A 46 -16.06 -1.99 -5.44
C ASN A 46 -14.97 -3.06 -5.61
N ILE A 47 -15.36 -4.34 -5.72
CA ILE A 47 -14.40 -5.44 -5.93
C ILE A 47 -13.65 -5.26 -7.26
N ARG A 48 -14.34 -4.85 -8.33
CA ARG A 48 -13.72 -4.56 -9.62
C ARG A 48 -12.68 -3.44 -9.49
N GLN A 49 -13.02 -2.35 -8.82
CA GLN A 49 -12.09 -1.23 -8.63
C GLN A 49 -10.86 -1.62 -7.82
N MET A 50 -11.03 -2.44 -6.79
CA MET A 50 -9.89 -2.99 -6.03
C MET A 50 -8.99 -3.85 -6.91
N LEU A 51 -9.58 -4.75 -7.72
CA LEU A 51 -8.82 -5.60 -8.64
C LEU A 51 -8.06 -4.80 -9.70
N GLU A 52 -8.69 -3.78 -10.28
CA GLU A 52 -8.05 -2.86 -11.23
C GLU A 52 -6.90 -2.09 -10.57
N GLY A 53 -7.10 -1.63 -9.33
CA GLY A 53 -6.08 -0.98 -8.52
C GLY A 53 -4.86 -1.87 -8.29
N GLU A 54 -5.06 -3.11 -7.85
CA GLU A 54 -3.97 -4.08 -7.64
C GLU A 54 -3.24 -4.43 -8.94
N THR A 55 -3.97 -4.55 -10.06
CA THR A 55 -3.39 -4.83 -11.37
C THR A 55 -2.54 -3.66 -11.86
N SER A 56 -3.02 -2.43 -11.72
CA SER A 56 -2.29 -1.22 -12.08
C SER A 56 -1.06 -1.01 -11.17
N ALA A 57 -1.19 -1.28 -9.87
CA ALA A 57 -0.08 -1.20 -8.93
C ALA A 57 1.01 -2.24 -9.23
N ASN A 58 0.64 -3.47 -9.61
CA ASN A 58 1.58 -4.50 -10.06
C ASN A 58 2.42 -3.99 -11.25
N GLU A 59 1.76 -3.45 -12.28
CA GLU A 59 2.42 -2.93 -13.47
C GLU A 59 3.34 -1.75 -13.13
N GLY A 60 2.82 -0.77 -12.38
CA GLY A 60 3.58 0.41 -11.98
C GLY A 60 4.83 0.06 -11.15
N LYS A 61 4.71 -0.89 -10.22
CA LYS A 61 5.85 -1.39 -9.44
C LYS A 61 6.84 -2.14 -10.30
N LYS A 62 6.39 -2.89 -11.31
CA LYS A 62 7.30 -3.56 -12.23
C LYS A 62 8.11 -2.55 -13.06
N GLN A 63 7.45 -1.53 -13.59
CA GLN A 63 8.11 -0.42 -14.30
C GLN A 63 9.10 0.32 -13.39
N ALA A 64 8.74 0.56 -12.12
CA ALA A 64 9.63 1.17 -11.14
C ALA A 64 10.86 0.30 -10.85
N ALA A 65 10.69 -1.02 -10.76
CA ALA A 65 11.80 -1.96 -10.59
C ALA A 65 12.77 -1.93 -11.78
N ASP A 66 12.24 -1.92 -13.00
CA ASP A 66 13.05 -1.87 -14.22
C ASP A 66 13.83 -0.53 -14.33
N LYS A 67 13.20 0.58 -13.93
CA LYS A 67 13.88 1.89 -13.82
C LYS A 67 14.97 1.89 -12.76
N ALA A 68 14.72 1.28 -11.59
CA ALA A 68 15.71 1.15 -10.54
C ALA A 68 16.92 0.32 -11.00
N ALA A 69 16.68 -0.76 -11.76
CA ALA A 69 17.75 -1.56 -12.36
C ALA A 69 18.60 -0.75 -13.35
N ALA A 70 17.98 0.05 -14.22
CA ALA A 70 18.68 0.93 -15.16
C ALA A 70 19.57 1.98 -14.47
N LEU A 71 19.23 2.37 -13.24
CA LEU A 71 19.98 3.31 -12.42
C LEU A 71 20.98 2.64 -11.46
N GLY A 72 21.08 1.30 -11.46
CA GLY A 72 21.96 0.55 -10.56
C GLY A 72 21.51 0.57 -9.09
N LEU A 73 20.22 0.78 -8.82
CA LEU A 73 19.65 0.85 -7.47
C LEU A 73 19.08 -0.51 -7.04
N ASP A 74 19.97 -1.45 -6.72
CA ASP A 74 19.61 -2.86 -6.46
C ASP A 74 18.58 -3.03 -5.34
N SER A 75 18.75 -2.36 -4.19
CA SER A 75 17.81 -2.48 -3.07
C SER A 75 16.39 -1.99 -3.43
N ALA A 76 16.29 -0.94 -4.25
CA ALA A 76 15.00 -0.43 -4.70
C ALA A 76 14.39 -1.36 -5.76
N ARG A 77 15.20 -1.87 -6.69
CA ARG A 77 14.77 -2.87 -7.69
C ARG A 77 14.17 -4.10 -7.00
N ASP A 78 14.86 -4.62 -5.99
CA ASP A 78 14.44 -5.85 -5.32
C ASP A 78 13.15 -5.63 -4.53
N TYR A 79 13.06 -4.51 -3.80
CA TYR A 79 11.83 -4.11 -3.10
C TYR A 79 10.64 -3.96 -4.06
N PHE A 80 10.80 -3.27 -5.19
CA PHE A 80 9.70 -3.09 -6.14
C PHE A 80 9.30 -4.39 -6.84
N ASN A 81 10.24 -5.30 -7.13
CA ASN A 81 9.91 -6.62 -7.66
C ASN A 81 9.17 -7.50 -6.64
N GLU A 82 9.57 -7.47 -5.37
CA GLU A 82 8.84 -8.15 -4.29
C GLU A 82 7.43 -7.58 -4.15
N SER A 83 7.33 -6.26 -4.02
CA SER A 83 6.04 -5.58 -3.86
C SER A 83 5.12 -5.76 -5.07
N ALA A 84 5.64 -5.85 -6.30
CA ALA A 84 4.82 -6.21 -7.46
C ALA A 84 4.23 -7.63 -7.33
N LYS A 85 5.02 -8.60 -6.83
CA LYS A 85 4.51 -9.96 -6.59
C LYS A 85 3.43 -9.98 -5.50
N ASP A 86 3.47 -9.04 -4.56
CA ASP A 86 2.46 -8.89 -3.52
C ASP A 86 1.12 -8.45 -4.12
N GLU A 87 1.13 -7.44 -4.98
CA GLU A 87 -0.12 -6.98 -5.64
C GLU A 87 -0.71 -8.07 -6.53
N ALA A 88 0.13 -8.88 -7.18
CA ALA A 88 -0.35 -10.05 -7.91
C ALA A 88 -1.01 -11.08 -6.98
N ARG A 89 -0.56 -11.22 -5.72
CA ARG A 89 -1.22 -12.08 -4.73
C ARG A 89 -2.52 -11.46 -4.24
N HIS A 90 -2.56 -10.15 -4.00
CA HIS A 90 -3.77 -9.43 -3.61
C HIS A 90 -4.86 -9.53 -4.69
N ALA A 91 -4.51 -9.26 -5.94
CA ALA A 91 -5.42 -9.41 -7.09
C ALA A 91 -6.03 -10.82 -7.16
N ARG A 92 -5.25 -11.86 -6.85
CA ARG A 92 -5.74 -13.26 -6.82
C ARG A 92 -6.70 -13.58 -5.68
N MET A 93 -6.78 -12.76 -4.63
CA MET A 93 -7.74 -12.97 -3.54
C MET A 93 -9.17 -12.59 -3.94
N PHE A 94 -9.34 -11.83 -5.04
CA PHE A 94 -10.65 -11.44 -5.56
C PHE A 94 -11.26 -12.44 -6.57
N PHE A 95 -10.55 -13.53 -6.87
CA PHE A 95 -10.98 -14.61 -7.79
C PHE A 95 -11.35 -15.90 -7.05
#